data_AF-A0A414M3Y8-F1
#
_entry.id   AF-A0A414M3Y8-F1
#
_cell.length_a   1.000
_cell.length_b   1.000
_cell.length_c   1.000
_cell.angle_alpha   90.00
_cell.angle_beta   90.00
_cell.angle_gamma   90.00
#
_symmetry.space_group_name_H-M   'P 1'
#
loop_
_entity.id
_entity.type
_entity.pdbx_description
1 polymer ?
#
loop_
_entity_poly.entity_id
_entity_poly.type
_entity_poly.pdbx_seq_one_letter_code
_entity_poly.pdbx_strand_id
1 'polypeptide(L)'
;MEFKKILEQTDRYDIVQWEFQGMPITFRFWKDGRQIVEIKVDEYFAKANGYKSVDDMAESTIGKSKFKELFGGVPEWIRADPNGEFYFVGVNPILFN
;
A
#
# COMPACT_ATOMS: atom_id res chain seq x y z
N MET A 1 -18.45 2.52 2.63
CA MET A 1 -17.70 1.47 1.90
C MET A 1 -18.68 0.37 1.58
N GLU A 2 -19.03 0.19 0.30
CA GLU A 2 -20.28 -0.49 -0.08
C GLU A 2 -20.10 -1.90 -0.66
N PHE A 3 -18.87 -2.35 -0.95
CA PHE A 3 -18.63 -3.74 -1.38
C PHE A 3 -17.30 -4.29 -0.86
N LYS A 4 -17.32 -5.51 -0.32
CA LYS A 4 -16.13 -6.26 0.11
C LYS A 4 -15.99 -7.53 -0.69
N LYS A 5 -14.93 -7.61 -1.49
CA LYS A 5 -14.47 -8.85 -2.12
C LYS A 5 -13.29 -9.40 -1.35
N ILE A 6 -13.34 -10.68 -0.97
CA ILE A 6 -12.18 -11.38 -0.41
C ILE A 6 -11.37 -11.93 -1.59
N LEU A 7 -10.08 -11.59 -1.64
CA LEU A 7 -9.17 -12.05 -2.71
C LEU A 7 -8.32 -13.23 -2.25
N GLU A 8 -7.85 -13.19 -1.01
CA GLU A 8 -7.02 -14.24 -0.42
C GLU A 8 -7.23 -14.30 1.09
N GLN A 9 -7.20 -15.49 1.67
CA GLN A 9 -7.19 -15.69 3.12
C GLN A 9 -6.14 -16.73 3.49
N THR A 10 -5.30 -16.38 4.46
CA THR A 10 -4.27 -17.27 5.03
C THR A 10 -4.33 -17.20 6.56
N ASP A 11 -3.59 -18.06 7.25
CA ASP A 11 -3.48 -17.97 8.71
C ASP A 11 -2.76 -16.68 9.18
N ARG A 12 -2.00 -16.03 8.28
CA ARG A 12 -1.20 -14.84 8.60
C ARG A 12 -1.90 -13.54 8.26
N TYR A 13 -2.67 -13.51 7.18
CA TYR A 13 -3.34 -12.31 6.70
C TYR A 13 -4.54 -12.62 5.80
N ASP A 14 -5.42 -11.64 5.65
CA ASP A 14 -6.45 -11.60 4.61
C ASP A 14 -6.14 -10.48 3.62
N ILE A 15 -6.26 -10.76 2.33
CA ILE A 15 -6.29 -9.73 1.28
C ILE A 15 -7.74 -9.54 0.85
N VAL A 16 -8.22 -8.31 0.98
CA VAL A 16 -9.59 -7.93 0.63
C VAL A 16 -9.58 -6.67 -0.21
N GLN A 17 -10.66 -6.46 -0.94
CA GLN A 17 -10.83 -5.31 -1.80
C GLN A 17 -12.13 -4.59 -1.43
N TRP A 18 -12.03 -3.28 -1.23
CA TRP A 18 -13.15 -2.39 -0.96
C TRP A 18 -13.30 -1.36 -2.06
N GLU A 19 -14.55 -1.04 -2.41
CA GLU A 19 -14.81 0.04 -3.34
C GLU A 19 -14.75 1.40 -2.63
N PHE A 20 -13.98 2.31 -3.22
CA PHE A 20 -13.93 3.73 -2.87
C PHE A 20 -14.07 4.55 -4.15
N GLN A 21 -15.15 5.32 -4.27
CA GLN A 21 -15.44 6.16 -5.45
C GLN A 21 -15.37 5.38 -6.78
N GLY A 22 -15.94 4.17 -6.83
CA GLY A 22 -15.87 3.30 -8.01
C GLY A 22 -14.50 2.68 -8.28
N MET A 23 -13.50 2.94 -7.44
CA MET A 23 -12.16 2.36 -7.53
C MET A 23 -11.99 1.21 -6.53
N PRO A 24 -11.55 0.03 -6.97
CA PRO A 24 -11.33 -1.10 -6.09
C PRO A 24 -9.97 -0.97 -5.37
N ILE A 25 -9.99 -0.63 -4.08
CA ILE A 25 -8.80 -0.46 -3.23
C ILE A 25 -8.51 -1.77 -2.50
N THR A 26 -7.26 -2.23 -2.59
CA THR A 26 -6.83 -3.52 -2.04
C THR A 26 -6.12 -3.33 -0.70
N PHE A 27 -6.57 -4.08 0.30
CA PHE A 27 -6.06 -4.06 1.67
C PHE A 27 -5.53 -5.43 2.06
N ARG A 28 -4.47 -5.46 2.86
CA ARG A 28 -3.97 -6.63 3.57
C ARG A 28 -4.13 -6.42 5.07
N PHE A 29 -4.90 -7.28 5.72
CA PHE A 29 -5.13 -7.28 7.16
C PHE A 29 -4.30 -8.39 7.81
N TRP A 30 -3.36 -8.04 8.67
CA TRP A 30 -2.54 -9.02 9.39
C TRP A 30 -3.27 -9.58 10.62
N LYS A 31 -3.11 -10.89 10.85
CA LYS A 31 -3.76 -11.65 11.94
C LYS A 31 -2.86 -11.83 13.17
N ASP A 32 -1.76 -11.08 13.26
CA ASP A 32 -0.76 -11.18 14.33
C ASP A 32 -1.15 -10.48 15.64
N GLY A 33 -2.41 -10.05 15.77
CA GLY A 33 -2.94 -9.34 16.94
C GLY A 33 -2.55 -7.87 17.02
N ARG A 34 -1.71 -7.36 16.11
CA ARG A 34 -1.23 -5.97 16.12
C ARG A 34 -2.11 -5.00 15.33
N GLN A 35 -3.19 -5.51 14.73
CA GLN A 35 -4.13 -4.74 13.89
C GLN A 35 -3.42 -3.98 12.76
N ILE A 36 -2.36 -4.54 12.20
CA ILE A 36 -1.63 -3.93 11.08
C ILE A 36 -2.50 -4.05 9.82
N VAL A 37 -2.75 -2.91 9.21
CA VAL A 37 -3.39 -2.81 7.90
C VAL A 37 -2.39 -2.27 6.91
N GLU A 38 -2.30 -2.93 5.76
CA GLU A 38 -1.51 -2.46 4.64
C GLU A 38 -2.41 -2.23 3.43
N ILE A 39 -2.04 -1.27 2.60
CA ILE A 39 -2.74 -0.93 1.37
C ILE A 39 -1.80 -1.22 0.20
N LYS A 40 -2.35 -1.81 -0.85
CA LYS A 40 -1.58 -2.06 -2.07
C LYS A 40 -1.33 -0.74 -2.80
N VAL A 41 -0.07 -0.49 -3.15
CA VAL A 41 0.33 0.62 -4.01
C VAL A 41 0.12 0.21 -5.47
N ASP A 42 -1.04 0.57 -5.99
CA ASP A 42 -1.40 0.37 -7.39
C ASP A 42 -2.02 1.64 -7.99
N GLU A 43 -2.39 1.56 -9.28
CA GLU A 43 -2.99 2.67 -10.02
C GLU A 43 -4.31 3.17 -9.41
N TYR A 44 -5.09 2.30 -8.78
CA TYR A 44 -6.35 2.70 -8.14
C TYR A 44 -6.07 3.43 -6.83
N PHE A 45 -5.11 2.96 -6.04
CA PHE A 45 -4.67 3.66 -4.85
C PHE A 45 -4.13 5.06 -5.18
N ALA A 46 -3.26 5.17 -6.19
CA ALA A 46 -2.71 6.47 -6.61
C ALA A 46 -3.83 7.45 -7.02
N LYS A 47 -4.77 7.00 -7.85
CA LYS A 47 -5.90 7.82 -8.32
C LYS A 47 -6.89 8.18 -7.21
N ALA A 48 -7.15 7.26 -6.28
CA ALA A 48 -7.97 7.53 -5.11
C ALA A 48 -7.39 8.63 -4.21
N ASN A 49 -6.08 8.84 -4.26
CA ASN A 49 -5.38 9.92 -3.55
C ASN A 49 -5.10 11.14 -4.43
N GLY A 50 -5.69 11.23 -5.63
CA GLY A 50 -5.61 12.40 -6.51
C GLY A 50 -4.39 12.45 -7.44
N TYR A 51 -3.59 11.38 -7.49
CA TYR A 51 -2.45 11.28 -8.40
C TYR A 51 -2.85 10.69 -9.76
N LYS A 52 -2.04 10.96 -10.79
CA LYS A 52 -2.29 10.46 -12.15
C LYS A 52 -1.90 8.98 -12.32
N SER A 53 -0.86 8.56 -11.61
CA SER A 53 -0.28 7.21 -11.65
C SER A 53 0.55 6.95 -10.39
N VAL A 54 1.01 5.72 -10.20
CA VAL A 54 1.97 5.39 -9.13
C VAL A 54 3.28 6.17 -9.28
N ASP A 55 3.74 6.38 -10.51
CA ASP A 55 4.94 7.16 -10.80
C ASP A 55 4.79 8.63 -10.41
N ASP A 56 3.63 9.23 -10.69
CA ASP A 56 3.29 10.61 -10.32
C ASP A 56 3.21 10.78 -8.80
N MET A 57 2.60 9.81 -8.12
CA MET A 57 2.57 9.74 -6.65
C MET A 57 3.97 9.64 -6.06
N ALA A 58 4.80 8.73 -6.57
CA ALA A 58 6.15 8.52 -6.08
C ALA A 58 7.03 9.76 -6.27
N GLU A 59 6.92 10.42 -7.43
CA GLU A 59 7.63 11.66 -7.71
C GLU A 59 7.17 12.79 -6.78
N SER A 60 5.86 12.88 -6.53
CA SER A 60 5.24 13.95 -5.72
C SER A 60 5.40 13.77 -4.20
N THR A 61 5.86 12.59 -3.73
CA THR A 61 5.97 12.30 -2.29
C THR A 61 7.38 12.59 -1.76
N ILE A 62 8.37 11.75 -2.11
CA ILE A 62 9.78 11.94 -1.73
C ILE A 62 10.72 11.86 -2.95
N GLY A 63 10.18 11.70 -4.15
CA GLY A 63 10.93 11.50 -5.39
C GLY A 63 11.28 10.03 -5.65
N LYS A 64 11.20 9.60 -6.91
CA LYS A 64 11.50 8.21 -7.32
C LYS A 64 12.93 7.78 -7.00
N SER A 65 13.89 8.71 -7.09
CA SER A 65 15.29 8.45 -6.73
C SER A 65 15.43 8.08 -5.25
N LYS A 66 14.71 8.79 -4.36
CA LYS A 66 14.75 8.53 -2.93
C LYS A 66 14.06 7.22 -2.57
N PHE A 67 12.94 6.88 -3.24
CA PHE A 67 12.33 5.55 -3.14
C PHE A 67 13.30 4.44 -3.51
N LYS A 68 14.03 4.60 -4.63
CA LYS A 68 15.05 3.63 -5.05
C LYS A 68 16.18 3.50 -4.04
N GLU A 69 16.65 4.62 -3.48
CA GLU A 69 17.69 4.64 -2.45
C GLU A 69 17.25 3.90 -1.18
N LEU A 70 16.07 4.22 -0.64
CA LEU A 70 15.62 3.74 0.67
C LEU A 70 14.98 2.36 0.64
N PHE A 71 14.30 2.01 -0.45
CA PHE A 71 13.45 0.81 -0.53
C PHE A 71 13.72 -0.06 -1.76
N GLY A 72 14.64 0.34 -2.64
CA GLY A 72 14.90 -0.37 -3.91
C GLY A 72 13.85 -0.08 -5.00
N GLY A 73 12.89 0.80 -4.73
CA GLY A 73 11.78 1.16 -5.62
C GLY A 73 10.59 1.67 -4.81
N VAL A 74 9.44 1.87 -5.46
CA VAL A 74 8.18 2.15 -4.74
C VAL A 74 7.71 0.85 -4.09
N PRO A 75 7.46 0.82 -2.76
CA PRO A 75 6.96 -0.39 -2.09
C PRO A 75 5.62 -0.85 -2.65
N GLU A 76 5.42 -2.15 -2.82
CA GLU A 76 4.14 -2.72 -3.27
C GLU A 76 3.03 -2.54 -2.21
N TRP A 77 3.41 -2.51 -0.93
CA TRP A 77 2.49 -2.37 0.20
C TRP A 77 2.99 -1.28 1.14
N ILE A 78 2.08 -0.44 1.61
CA ILE A 78 2.34 0.58 2.62
C ILE A 78 1.42 0.38 3.82
N ARG A 79 1.89 0.71 5.03
CA ARG A 79 1.06 0.60 6.24
C ARG A 79 0.16 1.80 6.37
N ALA A 80 -1.08 1.56 6.76
CA ALA A 80 -1.98 2.58 7.27
C ALA A 80 -2.03 2.45 8.80
N ASP A 81 -1.88 3.57 9.50
CA ASP A 81 -2.17 3.60 10.93
C ASP A 81 -3.67 3.87 11.18
N PRO A 82 -4.15 3.74 12.44
CA PRO A 82 -5.53 4.03 12.78
C PRO A 82 -5.98 5.48 12.56
N ASN A 83 -5.04 6.42 12.43
CA ASN A 83 -5.32 7.84 12.16
C ASN A 83 -5.42 8.14 10.65
N GLY A 84 -5.17 7.14 9.79
CA GLY A 84 -5.17 7.29 8.34
C GLY A 84 -3.86 7.80 7.76
N GLU A 85 -2.77 7.82 8.54
CA GLU A 85 -1.44 8.13 8.03
C GLU A 85 -0.81 6.91 7.34
N PHE A 86 -0.06 7.18 6.27
CA PHE A 86 0.62 6.15 5.49
C PHE A 86 2.12 6.12 5.78
N TYR A 87 2.62 4.91 6.00
CA TYR A 87 4.02 4.65 6.29
C TYR A 87 4.60 3.70 5.25
N PHE A 88 5.70 4.11 4.63
CA PHE A 88 6.49 3.21 3.78
C PHE A 88 7.18 2.19 4.65
N VAL A 89 6.97 0.91 4.33
CA VAL A 89 7.55 -0.20 5.08
C VAL A 89 8.28 -1.10 4.12
N GLY A 90 9.53 -1.36 4.44
CA GLY A 90 10.44 -2.07 3.58
C GLY A 90 11.85 -1.62 3.89
N VAL A 91 12.82 -2.42 3.50
CA VAL A 91 14.22 -2.07 3.58
C VAL A 91 14.82 -2.40 2.23
N ASN A 92 15.65 -1.52 1.67
CA ASN A 92 16.28 -1.75 0.38
C ASN A 92 17.05 -3.09 0.41
N PRO A 93 16.66 -4.09 -0.39
CA PRO A 93 17.29 -5.41 -0.38
C PRO A 93 18.79 -5.38 -0.67
N ILE A 94 19.25 -4.36 -1.43
CA ILE A 94 20.65 -4.16 -1.78
C ILE A 94 21.50 -3.86 -0.53
N LEU A 95 20.91 -3.35 0.56
CA LEU A 95 21.63 -3.07 1.81
C LEU A 95 21.97 -4.34 2.61
N PHE A 96 21.47 -5.50 2.21
CA PHE A 96 21.74 -6.79 2.88
C PHE A 96 22.64 -7.71 2.07
N ASN A 97 23.25 -7.21 0.99
CA ASN A 97 24.22 -7.92 0.15
C ASN A 97 25.65 -7.45 0.41
#